data_AF-A0A258JL05-F1
#
_entry.id   AF-A0A258JL05-F1
#
_cell.length_a   1.000
_cell.length_b   1.000
_cell.length_c   1.000
_cell.angle_alpha   90.00
_cell.angle_beta   90.00
_cell.angle_gamma   90.00
#
_symmetry.space_group_name_H-M   'P 1'
#
loop_
_entity.id
_entity.type
_entity.pdbx_description
1 polymer ?
#
loop_
_entity_poly.entity_id
_entity_poly.type
_entity_poly.pdbx_seq_one_letter_code
_entity_poly.pdbx_strand_id
1 'polypeptide(L)'
;MKNAIRLKYILFFLFTTQFFFAQTANPEKYKYQFVVAKDGSGEFKYIQDAIDAMRKFPLAPITLYIKNGIYNEKIELSANNTDVTFIGESVDKTIITYNDYSGRGKMG
;
A
#
# COMPACT_ATOMS: atom_id res chain seq x y z
N MET A 1 -55.62 -22.02 17.84
CA MET A 1 -54.87 -20.73 17.90
C MET A 1 -53.49 -20.86 18.54
N LYS A 2 -53.31 -21.55 19.69
CA LYS A 2 -52.01 -21.70 20.38
C LYS A 2 -50.90 -22.35 19.54
N ASN A 3 -51.23 -23.29 18.65
CA ASN A 3 -50.26 -23.99 17.81
C ASN A 3 -49.71 -23.12 16.67
N ALA A 4 -50.53 -22.20 16.13
CA ALA A 4 -50.09 -21.24 15.10
C ALA A 4 -49.13 -20.19 15.68
N ILE A 5 -49.31 -19.83 16.95
CA ILE A 5 -48.42 -18.91 17.68
C ILE A 5 -47.07 -19.58 17.95
N ARG A 6 -47.06 -20.85 18.38
CA ARG A 6 -45.83 -21.63 18.56
C ARG A 6 -45.06 -21.82 17.25
N LEU A 7 -45.77 -22.07 16.14
CA LEU A 7 -45.17 -22.22 14.82
C LEU A 7 -44.52 -20.92 14.33
N LYS A 8 -45.13 -19.76 14.61
CA LYS A 8 -44.55 -18.45 14.30
C LYS A 8 -43.25 -18.18 15.07
N TYR A 9 -43.18 -18.56 16.35
CA TYR A 9 -41.94 -18.41 17.12
C TYR A 9 -40.84 -19.37 16.69
N ILE A 10 -41.19 -20.60 16.28
CA ILE A 10 -40.22 -21.56 15.70
C ILE A 10 -39.67 -21.05 14.37
N LEU A 11 -40.52 -20.49 13.50
CA LEU A 11 -40.10 -19.89 12.23
C LEU A 11 -39.24 -18.62 12.44
N PHE A 12 -39.58 -17.80 13.45
CA PHE A 12 -38.77 -16.63 13.82
C PHE A 12 -37.39 -17.05 14.34
N PHE A 13 -37.31 -18.11 15.15
CA PHE A 13 -36.04 -18.63 15.68
C PHE A 13 -35.17 -19.31 14.61
N LEU A 14 -35.78 -19.90 13.57
CA LEU A 14 -35.04 -20.43 12.41
C LEU A 14 -34.45 -19.31 11.54
N PHE A 15 -35.12 -18.17 11.43
CA PHE A 15 -34.66 -17.02 10.64
C PHE A 15 -33.47 -16.26 11.27
N THR A 16 -33.33 -16.29 12.60
CA THR A 16 -32.21 -15.62 13.29
C THR A 16 -30.89 -16.37 13.21
N THR A 17 -30.91 -17.67 12.86
CA THR A 17 -29.70 -18.51 12.82
C THR A 17 -28.89 -18.39 11.51
N GLN A 18 -29.40 -17.67 10.50
CA GLN A 18 -28.76 -17.60 9.17
C GLN A 18 -27.79 -16.43 8.96
N PHE A 19 -27.43 -15.67 10.00
CA PHE A 19 -26.44 -14.59 9.89
C PHE A 19 -25.26 -14.79 10.86
N PHE A 20 -24.59 -15.93 10.76
CA PHE A 20 -23.19 -16.05 11.15
C PHE A 20 -22.34 -16.17 9.89
N PHE A 21 -22.14 -15.05 9.21
CA PHE A 21 -21.01 -14.96 8.28
C PHE A 21 -19.73 -14.96 9.13
N ALA A 22 -19.00 -16.07 9.10
CA ALA A 22 -17.63 -16.09 9.59
C ALA A 22 -16.79 -15.19 8.67
N GLN A 23 -16.35 -14.03 9.15
CA GLN A 23 -15.40 -13.17 8.43
C GLN A 23 -14.02 -13.82 8.49
N THR A 24 -13.72 -14.73 7.57
CA THR A 24 -12.38 -15.28 7.41
C THR A 24 -11.58 -14.47 6.40
N ALA A 25 -10.38 -14.06 6.82
CA ALA A 25 -9.35 -13.29 6.13
C ALA A 25 -9.75 -11.84 5.75
N ASN A 26 -9.07 -10.86 6.36
CA ASN A 26 -9.06 -9.47 5.92
C ASN A 26 -8.08 -9.35 4.73
N PRO A 27 -8.54 -9.31 3.46
CA PRO A 27 -7.65 -9.27 2.29
C PRO A 27 -6.87 -7.96 2.20
N GLU A 28 -7.19 -6.95 3.01
CA GLU A 28 -6.60 -5.61 2.94
C GLU A 28 -5.48 -5.35 3.97
N LYS A 29 -5.00 -6.36 4.70
CA LYS A 29 -4.06 -6.09 5.79
C LYS A 29 -2.74 -5.43 5.32
N TYR A 30 -2.32 -5.67 4.08
CA TYR A 30 -1.03 -5.19 3.58
C TYR A 30 -1.15 -4.57 2.19
N LYS A 31 -0.60 -3.37 2.06
CA LYS A 31 -0.54 -2.61 0.82
C LYS A 31 0.76 -2.92 0.08
N TYR A 32 0.65 -3.19 -1.22
CA TYR A 32 1.77 -3.56 -2.09
C TYR A 32 1.90 -2.67 -3.34
N GLN A 33 1.08 -1.64 -3.46
CA GLN A 33 1.15 -0.67 -4.56
C GLN A 33 1.21 0.73 -3.97
N PHE A 34 2.15 1.55 -4.43
CA PHE A 34 2.39 2.89 -3.92
C PHE A 34 2.51 3.85 -5.11
N VAL A 35 1.99 5.07 -4.97
CA VAL A 35 2.08 6.10 -6.00
C VAL A 35 2.77 7.34 -5.46
N VAL A 36 3.86 7.74 -6.12
CA VAL A 36 4.59 8.99 -5.84
C VAL A 36 4.29 9.99 -6.94
N ALA A 37 3.92 11.22 -6.57
CA ALA A 37 3.76 12.32 -7.52
C ALA A 37 4.25 13.64 -6.94
N LYS A 38 5.17 14.29 -7.65
CA LYS A 38 5.79 15.56 -7.21
C LYS A 38 4.78 16.70 -7.06
N ASP A 39 3.72 16.66 -7.87
CA ASP A 39 2.61 17.61 -7.89
C ASP A 39 1.58 17.40 -6.76
N GLY A 40 1.72 16.32 -5.98
CA GLY A 40 0.79 15.96 -4.90
C GLY A 40 -0.44 15.16 -5.35
N SER A 41 -0.54 14.75 -6.61
CA SER A 41 -1.63 13.91 -7.13
C SER A 41 -1.47 12.41 -6.83
N GLY A 42 -0.41 12.06 -6.10
CA GLY A 42 -0.09 10.71 -5.65
C GLY A 42 -0.26 10.60 -4.13
N GLU A 43 0.03 9.42 -3.59
CA GLU A 43 -0.03 9.18 -2.15
C GLU A 43 1.13 9.83 -1.40
N PHE A 44 2.30 9.87 -2.06
CA PHE A 44 3.52 10.45 -1.52
C PHE A 44 4.06 11.50 -2.47
N LYS A 45 4.69 12.54 -1.91
CA LYS A 45 5.39 13.56 -2.69
C LYS A 45 6.87 13.21 -2.93
N TYR A 46 7.46 12.41 -2.04
CA TYR A 46 8.86 12.01 -2.03
C TYR A 46 8.97 10.49 -2.15
N ILE A 47 9.98 9.98 -2.87
CA ILE A 47 10.16 8.53 -3.06
C ILE A 47 10.58 7.86 -1.73
N GLN A 48 11.42 8.52 -0.94
CA GLN A 48 11.87 7.95 0.33
C GLN A 48 10.71 7.71 1.29
N ASP A 49 9.76 8.64 1.40
CA ASP A 49 8.56 8.45 2.24
C ASP A 49 7.75 7.22 1.82
N ALA A 50 7.65 6.96 0.51
CA ALA A 50 6.96 5.79 0.00
C ALA A 50 7.71 4.50 0.36
N ILE A 51 9.04 4.48 0.27
CA ILE A 51 9.88 3.35 0.68
C ILE A 51 9.75 3.08 2.19
N ASP A 52 9.75 4.13 3.00
CA ASP A 52 9.65 4.03 4.46
C ASP A 52 8.27 3.49 4.89
N ALA A 53 7.23 3.75 4.09
CA ALA A 53 5.89 3.20 4.28
C ALA A 53 5.74 1.73 3.82
N MET A 54 6.69 1.20 3.05
CA MET A 54 6.64 -0.19 2.59
C MET A 54 6.85 -1.18 3.73
N ARG A 55 6.16 -2.30 3.65
CA ARG A 55 6.41 -3.42 4.55
C ARG A 55 7.80 -4.01 4.30
N LYS A 56 8.59 -4.10 5.37
CA LYS A 56 9.82 -4.90 5.42
C LYS A 56 9.49 -6.40 5.36
N PHE A 57 10.30 -7.17 4.64
CA PHE A 57 10.08 -8.59 4.35
C PHE A 57 8.69 -8.84 3.75
N PRO A 58 8.43 -8.27 2.56
CA PRO A 58 7.12 -8.37 1.95
C PRO A 58 6.81 -9.82 1.56
N LEU A 59 5.56 -10.22 1.73
CA LEU A 59 5.08 -11.57 1.34
C LEU A 59 4.66 -11.63 -0.13
N ALA A 60 4.67 -10.49 -0.83
CA ALA A 60 4.34 -10.33 -2.23
C ALA A 60 5.10 -9.12 -2.80
N PRO A 61 5.34 -9.06 -4.12
CA PRO A 61 6.07 -7.95 -4.74
C PRO A 61 5.41 -6.59 -4.46
N ILE A 62 6.22 -5.59 -4.14
CA ILE A 62 5.78 -4.20 -4.01
C ILE A 62 6.04 -3.45 -5.31
N THR A 63 5.06 -2.69 -5.79
CA THR A 63 5.21 -1.78 -6.92
C THR A 63 5.14 -0.34 -6.46
N LEU A 64 6.16 0.44 -6.80
CA LEU A 64 6.21 1.88 -6.63
C LEU A 64 6.07 2.56 -7.99
N TYR A 65 4.91 3.15 -8.24
CA TYR A 65 4.66 3.96 -9.43
C TYR A 65 5.07 5.40 -9.20
N ILE A 66 5.91 5.94 -10.07
CA ILE A 66 6.53 7.26 -9.93
C ILE A 66 6.07 8.11 -11.12
N LYS A 67 5.21 9.10 -10.84
CA LYS A 67 4.72 10.03 -11.86
C LYS A 67 5.84 10.90 -12.42
N ASN A 68 5.53 11.57 -13.52
CA ASN A 68 6.44 12.52 -14.16
C ASN A 68 6.91 13.60 -13.16
N GLY A 69 8.20 13.92 -13.19
CA GLY A 69 8.81 14.89 -12.31
C GLY A 69 10.31 14.68 -12.14
N ILE A 70 10.98 15.71 -11.62
CA ILE A 70 12.38 15.64 -11.20
C ILE A 70 12.43 15.47 -9.68
N TYR A 71 12.96 14.32 -9.26
CA TYR A 71 13.08 13.89 -7.88
C TYR A 71 14.55 14.02 -7.46
N ASN A 72 14.90 15.18 -6.89
CA ASN A 72 16.24 15.44 -6.35
C ASN A 72 16.31 14.97 -4.88
N GLU A 73 16.57 13.68 -4.70
CA GLU A 73 16.56 13.03 -3.39
C GLU A 73 17.52 11.83 -3.37
N LYS A 74 18.19 11.63 -2.23
CA LYS A 74 18.95 10.41 -2.00
C LYS A 74 17.97 9.31 -1.64
N ILE A 75 17.96 8.25 -2.42
CA ILE A 75 17.11 7.09 -2.17
C ILE A 75 17.95 6.01 -1.50
N GLU A 76 17.46 5.49 -0.39
CA GLU A 76 18.01 4.32 0.28
C GLU A 76 16.93 3.24 0.38
N LEU A 77 17.15 2.13 -0.32
CA LEU A 77 16.34 0.93 -0.17
C LEU A 77 17.02 -0.01 0.84
N SER A 78 16.39 -0.19 2.00
CA SER A 78 16.90 -1.10 3.03
C SER A 78 16.98 -2.53 2.50
N ALA A 79 17.98 -3.30 2.95
CA ALA A 79 18.13 -4.72 2.61
C ALA A 79 16.90 -5.58 2.98
N ASN A 80 16.04 -5.09 3.87
CA ASN A 80 14.80 -5.77 4.27
C ASN A 80 13.63 -5.53 3.30
N ASN A 81 13.78 -4.64 2.32
CA ASN A 81 12.81 -4.40 1.25
C ASN A 81 13.20 -5.23 0.02
N THR A 82 12.98 -6.54 0.11
CA THR A 82 13.62 -7.53 -0.77
C THR A 82 12.96 -7.72 -2.15
N ASP A 83 11.75 -7.22 -2.37
CA ASP A 83 10.97 -7.44 -3.60
C ASP A 83 10.18 -6.18 -3.98
N VAL A 84 10.89 -5.18 -4.51
CA VAL A 84 10.33 -3.87 -4.86
C VAL A 84 10.65 -3.52 -6.31
N THR A 85 9.62 -3.16 -7.08
CA THR A 85 9.73 -2.72 -8.47
C THR A 85 9.37 -1.24 -8.59
N PHE A 86 10.23 -0.45 -9.23
CA PHE A 86 10.00 0.97 -9.48
C PHE A 86 9.56 1.14 -10.93
N ILE A 87 8.41 1.78 -11.15
CA ILE A 87 7.84 2.01 -12.48
C ILE A 87 7.65 3.50 -12.69
N GLY A 88 8.39 4.09 -13.62
CA GLY A 88 8.19 5.48 -14.03
C GLY A 88 7.02 5.62 -14.99
N GLU A 89 6.27 6.73 -14.87
CA GLU A 89 5.22 7.12 -15.82
C GLU A 89 5.77 7.36 -17.23
N SER A 90 7.00 7.88 -17.33
CA SER A 90 7.68 8.08 -18.61
C SER A 90 9.19 8.00 -18.46
N VAL A 91 9.86 7.34 -19.41
CA VAL A 91 11.32 7.25 -19.46
C VAL A 91 11.99 8.63 -19.52
N ASP A 92 11.40 9.57 -20.27
CA ASP A 92 12.02 10.88 -20.50
C ASP A 92 11.69 11.91 -19.40
N LYS A 93 10.67 11.64 -18.56
CA LYS A 93 10.11 12.64 -17.65
C LYS A 93 10.08 12.21 -16.18
N THR A 94 10.28 10.94 -15.87
CA THR A 94 10.47 10.47 -14.49
C THR A 94 11.97 10.40 -14.20
N ILE A 95 12.52 11.51 -13.66
CA ILE A 95 13.96 11.64 -13.45
C ILE A 95 14.27 11.63 -11.95
N ILE A 96 15.02 10.62 -11.52
CA ILE A 96 15.56 10.53 -10.16
C ILE A 96 17.02 10.98 -10.22
N THR A 97 17.39 11.95 -9.39
CA THR A 97 18.73 12.54 -9.39
C THR A 97 19.21 12.82 -7.98
N TYR A 98 20.52 12.70 -7.77
CA TYR A 98 21.15 13.11 -6.53
C TYR A 98 22.64 13.38 -6.77
N ASN A 99 23.18 14.38 -6.08
CA ASN A 99 24.56 14.85 -6.28
C ASN A 99 25.50 14.33 -5.18
N ASP A 100 25.69 13.00 -5.10
CA ASP A 100 26.62 12.34 -4.17
C ASP A 100 27.95 12.02 -4.85
N TYR A 101 28.96 12.86 -4.64
CA TYR A 101 30.30 12.67 -5.20
C TYR A 101 31.38 13.07 -4.18
N SER A 102 32.51 12.38 -4.22
CA SER A 102 33.59 12.42 -3.21
C SER A 102 34.33 13.77 -3.09
N GLY A 103 34.07 14.73 -3.97
CA GLY A 103 34.70 16.07 -3.98
C GLY A 103 33.87 17.20 -3.35
N ARG A 104 32.69 16.92 -2.80
CA ARG A 104 31.75 17.95 -2.30
C ARG A 104 32.21 18.67 -1.03
N GLY A 105 33.25 18.16 -0.36
CA GLY A 105 33.66 18.59 0.97
C GLY A 105 32.63 18.18 2.02
N LYS A 106 33.08 17.82 3.23
CA LYS A 106 32.16 17.66 4.36
C LYS A 106 31.65 19.04 4.75
N MET A 107 30.43 19.41 4.33
CA MET A 107 29.73 20.52 4.98
C MET A 107 29.39 20.02 6.39
N GLY A 108 30.12 20.54 7.37
CA GLY A 108 29.90 20.28 8.79
C GLY A 108 28.56 20.81 9.27
#